data_AF-A0A957P4L5-F1
#
_entry.id   AF-A0A957P4L5-F1
#
_cell.length_a   1.000
_cell.length_b   1.000
_cell.length_c   1.000
_cell.angle_alpha   90.00
_cell.angle_beta   90.00
_cell.angle_gamma   90.00
#
_symmetry.space_group_name_H-M   'P 1'
#
loop_
_entity.id
_entity.type
_entity.pdbx_description
1 polymer ?
#
loop_
_entity_poly.entity_id
_entity_poly.type
_entity_poly.pdbx_seq_one_letter_code
_entity_poly.pdbx_strand_id
1 'polypeptide(L)'
;MQQLNRTNRLTRRDFLRATAGFAGMAALAACATPSGAPGASAGGASAAPVEITFMGWGGTEEDEGVRAAIEVFQEEEPNIQVTWLHTPENYGEKFLANIAAGNPPDTAFIGSDIYRTFIRDGVLMDITDQLKADDLLGAADYFIEPQESERCTQDAKWYGIGSCWVAPHIYYNADIFAEAGIEPPSNNPDEAWDWDHFVEVAKQLTVDVNGNHPGDAGFDPDNVDRFGVHWPTWWIPVHSIIASNDGLWIDPDTGLLAIDQPEATQAIQALADL
;
A
#
# COMPACT_ATOMS: atom_id res chain seq x y z
N MET A 1 19.79 36.78 52.26
CA MET A 1 19.16 35.60 52.91
C MET A 1 18.09 35.11 51.95
N GLN A 2 18.32 33.97 51.27
CA GLN A 2 17.64 32.68 51.50
C GLN A 2 16.15 32.72 51.05
N GLN A 3 15.59 31.84 50.22
CA GLN A 3 15.96 30.55 49.66
C GLN A 3 15.08 30.29 48.40
N LEU A 4 15.56 29.43 47.52
CA LEU A 4 14.91 28.92 46.31
C LEU A 4 13.70 28.03 46.63
N ASN A 5 12.58 28.19 45.92
CA ASN A 5 11.56 27.13 45.78
C ASN A 5 11.72 26.44 44.42
N ARG A 6 12.39 25.27 44.44
CA ARG A 6 12.38 24.29 43.35
C ARG A 6 11.19 23.36 43.56
N THR A 7 10.26 23.33 42.62
CA THR A 7 9.26 22.26 42.51
C THR A 7 9.93 21.00 41.95
N ASN A 8 9.99 19.94 42.75
CA ASN A 8 10.48 18.63 42.34
C ASN A 8 9.49 17.99 41.35
N ARG A 9 9.84 17.96 40.06
CA ARG A 9 9.19 17.07 39.09
C ARG A 9 9.89 15.71 39.15
N LEU A 10 9.17 14.68 39.58
CA LEU A 10 9.61 13.29 39.50
C LEU A 10 9.90 12.94 38.04
N THR A 11 11.08 12.40 37.77
CA THR A 11 11.48 12.04 36.41
C THR A 11 11.24 10.55 36.16
N ARG A 12 11.10 10.13 34.89
CA ARG A 12 10.94 8.72 34.49
C ARG A 12 12.04 7.79 35.04
N ARG A 13 13.20 8.34 35.41
CA ARG A 13 14.31 7.61 36.06
C ARG A 13 14.06 7.29 37.53
N ASP A 14 13.24 8.05 38.23
CA ASP A 14 12.91 7.81 39.64
C ASP A 14 11.86 6.69 39.79
N PHE A 15 10.97 6.54 38.79
CA PHE A 15 9.98 5.45 38.73
C PHE A 15 10.62 4.08 38.50
N LEU A 16 11.66 4.00 37.66
CA LEU A 16 12.34 2.73 37.34
C LEU A 16 13.23 2.20 38.47
N ARG A 17 13.55 3.01 39.49
CA ARG A 17 14.28 2.57 40.68
C ARG A 17 13.40 1.99 41.77
N ALA A 18 12.07 2.11 41.67
CA ALA A 18 11.13 1.63 42.69
C ALA A 18 10.68 0.17 42.53
N THR A 19 11.03 -0.52 41.43
CA THR A 19 10.54 -1.89 41.15
C THR A 19 11.60 -3.00 41.28
N ALA A 20 12.85 -2.69 41.62
CA ALA A 20 13.94 -3.67 41.68
C ALA A 20 14.16 -4.30 43.08
N GLY A 21 13.15 -4.37 43.94
CA GLY A 21 13.35 -4.76 45.34
C GLY A 21 12.19 -5.52 45.96
N PHE A 22 11.74 -6.63 45.37
CA PHE A 22 10.92 -7.63 46.08
C PHE A 22 11.01 -9.02 45.43
N ALA A 23 12.20 -9.63 45.47
CA ALA A 23 12.36 -11.06 45.19
C ALA A 23 13.23 -11.68 46.29
N GLY A 24 12.57 -12.24 47.31
CA GLY A 24 13.20 -12.90 48.44
C GLY A 24 12.33 -14.03 49.01
N MET A 25 12.69 -15.26 48.65
CA MET A 25 12.66 -16.52 49.43
C MET A 25 11.44 -16.94 50.25
N ALA A 26 10.84 -18.07 49.84
CA ALA A 26 10.57 -19.32 50.60
C ALA A 26 9.50 -20.13 49.81
N ALA A 27 9.57 -21.42 49.55
CA ALA A 27 10.01 -22.51 50.41
C ALA A 27 10.54 -23.72 49.63
N LEU A 28 11.50 -24.41 50.25
CA LEU A 28 11.91 -25.77 49.93
C LEU A 28 10.87 -26.79 50.47
N ALA A 29 10.89 -27.96 49.82
CA ALA A 29 10.60 -29.31 50.34
C ALA A 29 9.28 -29.97 49.89
N ALA A 30 9.40 -30.92 48.95
CA ALA A 30 8.86 -32.27 49.09
C ALA A 30 9.54 -33.21 48.08
N CYS A 31 9.87 -34.41 48.56
CA CYS A 31 10.83 -35.33 47.97
C CYS A 31 10.19 -36.37 47.01
N ALA A 32 11.11 -37.03 46.29
CA ALA A 32 11.11 -38.44 45.95
C ALA A 32 10.31 -38.92 44.72
N THR A 33 11.10 -39.38 43.75
CA THR A 33 10.78 -40.34 42.68
C THR A 33 10.37 -41.71 43.22
N PRO A 34 9.38 -42.36 42.58
CA PRO A 34 9.41 -43.80 42.36
C PRO A 34 9.52 -44.12 40.87
N SER A 35 10.44 -45.02 40.57
CA SER A 35 10.68 -45.61 39.26
C SER A 35 9.64 -46.70 38.96
N GLY A 36 9.09 -46.71 37.74
CA GLY A 36 8.63 -47.94 37.06
C GLY A 36 7.16 -48.01 36.64
N ALA A 37 6.88 -47.74 35.35
CA ALA A 37 6.20 -48.65 34.42
C ALA A 37 6.15 -48.04 33.00
N PRO A 38 6.48 -48.79 31.92
CA PRO A 38 6.43 -48.31 30.55
C PRO A 38 5.05 -48.52 29.93
N GLY A 39 4.61 -47.58 29.10
CA GLY A 39 3.52 -47.80 28.14
C GLY A 39 2.34 -46.86 28.28
N ALA A 40 2.45 -45.69 27.66
CA ALA A 40 1.35 -45.09 26.92
C ALA A 40 1.99 -44.26 25.81
N SER A 41 1.82 -44.72 24.57
CA SER A 41 2.16 -43.94 23.38
C SER A 41 1.44 -42.60 23.49
N ALA A 42 2.21 -41.54 23.69
CA ALA A 42 1.72 -40.19 23.49
C ALA A 42 1.35 -40.09 22.00
N GLY A 43 0.06 -40.18 21.71
CA GLY A 43 -0.47 -39.69 20.45
C GLY A 43 0.04 -38.27 20.29
N GLY A 44 0.69 -38.00 19.15
CA GLY A 44 1.30 -36.72 18.86
C GLY A 44 0.30 -35.62 19.19
N ALA A 45 0.65 -34.76 20.14
CA ALA A 45 -0.05 -33.51 20.31
C ALA A 45 0.06 -32.81 18.96
N SER A 46 -1.07 -32.62 18.28
CA SER A 46 -1.14 -31.69 17.16
C SER A 46 -0.49 -30.40 17.65
N ALA A 47 0.51 -29.90 16.92
CA ALA A 47 1.08 -28.59 17.23
C ALA A 47 -0.10 -27.59 17.34
N ALA A 48 0.00 -26.65 18.28
CA ALA A 48 -0.97 -25.57 18.33
C ALA A 48 -0.98 -24.86 16.97
N PRO A 49 -2.15 -24.42 16.47
CA PRO A 49 -2.23 -23.68 15.22
C PRO A 49 -1.28 -22.48 15.24
N VAL A 50 -0.61 -22.25 14.12
CA VAL A 50 0.20 -21.05 13.89
C VAL A 50 -0.76 -19.95 13.46
N GLU A 51 -0.94 -18.93 14.30
CA GLU A 51 -1.76 -17.77 13.99
C GLU A 51 -0.90 -16.73 13.25
N ILE A 52 -1.37 -16.27 12.10
CA ILE A 52 -0.75 -15.24 11.25
C ILE A 52 -1.75 -14.11 11.06
N THR A 53 -1.32 -12.88 11.26
CA THR A 53 -2.09 -11.68 10.92
C THR A 53 -1.68 -11.16 9.55
N PHE A 54 -2.66 -10.94 8.68
CA PHE A 54 -2.46 -10.36 7.36
C PHE A 54 -3.27 -9.08 7.25
N MET A 55 -2.64 -7.95 6.94
CA MET A 55 -3.28 -6.64 6.93
C MET A 55 -3.19 -5.97 5.55
N GLY A 56 -4.33 -5.57 4.98
CA GLY A 56 -4.34 -4.85 3.71
C GLY A 56 -5.55 -3.94 3.54
N TRP A 57 -5.51 -3.18 2.46
CA TRP A 57 -6.61 -2.34 1.99
C TRP A 57 -7.34 -3.03 0.85
N GLY A 58 -8.44 -2.42 0.40
CA GLY A 58 -9.11 -2.81 -0.84
C GLY A 58 -10.60 -2.51 -0.80
N GLY A 59 -11.20 -2.37 -1.98
CA GLY A 59 -12.65 -2.30 -2.15
C GLY A 59 -13.34 -3.62 -1.79
N THR A 60 -14.66 -3.69 -1.99
CA THR A 60 -15.47 -4.89 -1.70
C THR A 60 -14.96 -6.11 -2.46
N GLU A 61 -14.72 -5.96 -3.76
CA GLU A 61 -14.28 -7.04 -4.63
C GLU A 61 -12.87 -7.54 -4.25
N GLU A 62 -11.98 -6.64 -3.81
CA GLU A 62 -10.66 -7.01 -3.33
C GLU A 62 -10.72 -7.73 -1.97
N ASP A 63 -11.58 -7.29 -1.04
CA ASP A 63 -11.79 -7.98 0.25
C ASP A 63 -12.31 -9.40 0.04
N GLU A 64 -13.31 -9.57 -0.84
CA GLU A 64 -13.85 -10.89 -1.20
C GLU A 64 -12.78 -11.79 -1.81
N GLY A 65 -11.98 -11.26 -2.75
CA GLY A 65 -10.89 -12.00 -3.38
C GLY A 65 -9.81 -12.44 -2.40
N VAL A 66 -9.39 -11.56 -1.48
CA VAL A 66 -8.39 -11.90 -0.45
C VAL A 66 -8.94 -12.96 0.50
N ARG A 67 -10.20 -12.85 0.94
CA ARG A 67 -10.82 -13.85 1.81
C ARG A 67 -10.89 -15.23 1.15
N ALA A 68 -11.26 -15.28 -0.13
CA ALA A 68 -11.28 -16.52 -0.89
C ALA A 68 -9.88 -17.15 -1.01
N ALA A 69 -8.84 -16.34 -1.26
CA ALA A 69 -7.46 -16.82 -1.30
C ALA A 69 -6.98 -17.35 0.07
N ILE A 70 -7.35 -16.68 1.16
CA ILE A 70 -7.05 -17.14 2.53
C ILE A 70 -7.75 -18.47 2.83
N GLU A 71 -9.00 -18.65 2.40
CA GLU A 71 -9.71 -19.91 2.58
C GLU A 71 -8.97 -21.06 1.91
N VAL A 72 -8.59 -20.90 0.63
CA VAL A 72 -7.79 -21.89 -0.10
C VAL A 72 -6.45 -22.16 0.59
N PHE A 73 -5.74 -21.12 1.01
CA PHE A 73 -4.46 -21.27 1.72
C PHE A 73 -4.61 -22.08 3.02
N GLN A 74 -5.64 -21.82 3.83
CA GLN A 74 -5.87 -22.57 5.06
C GLN A 74 -6.37 -24.01 4.81
N GLU A 75 -6.99 -24.29 3.67
CA GLU A 75 -7.29 -25.66 3.24
C GLU A 75 -6.02 -26.44 2.89
N GLU A 76 -5.07 -25.79 2.22
CA GLU A 76 -3.77 -26.37 1.85
C GLU A 76 -2.81 -26.48 3.06
N GLU A 77 -2.89 -25.54 4.00
CA GLU A 77 -2.05 -25.44 5.19
C GLU A 77 -2.89 -25.44 6.49
N PRO A 78 -3.52 -26.57 6.86
CA PRO A 78 -4.53 -26.62 7.95
C PRO A 78 -3.98 -26.36 9.36
N ASN A 79 -2.66 -26.23 9.51
CA ASN A 79 -2.02 -25.85 10.76
C ASN A 79 -1.80 -24.33 10.88
N ILE A 80 -2.07 -23.55 9.82
CA ILE A 80 -1.89 -22.09 9.79
C ILE A 80 -3.26 -21.43 9.75
N GLN A 81 -3.51 -20.51 10.66
CA GLN A 81 -4.72 -19.71 10.75
C GLN A 81 -4.40 -18.26 10.44
N VAL A 82 -5.05 -17.69 9.42
CA VAL A 82 -4.82 -16.34 8.94
C VAL A 82 -5.97 -15.42 9.40
N THR A 83 -5.63 -14.43 10.21
CA THR A 83 -6.53 -13.34 10.57
C THR A 83 -6.37 -12.17 9.59
N TRP A 84 -7.38 -11.98 8.73
CA TRP A 84 -7.43 -10.85 7.80
C TRP A 84 -7.88 -9.55 8.48
N LEU A 85 -7.01 -8.54 8.46
CA LEU A 85 -7.23 -7.21 9.00
C LEU A 85 -7.56 -6.22 7.87
N HIS A 86 -8.76 -6.35 7.29
CA HIS A 86 -9.24 -5.47 6.22
C HIS A 86 -9.34 -4.01 6.69
N THR A 87 -8.55 -3.14 6.07
CA THR A 87 -8.39 -1.76 6.48
C THR A 87 -8.46 -0.82 5.26
N PRO A 88 -9.66 -0.58 4.70
CA PRO A 88 -9.82 0.24 3.49
C PRO A 88 -9.56 1.73 3.75
N GLU A 89 -9.74 2.19 4.99
CA GLU A 89 -9.57 3.59 5.38
C GLU A 89 -8.48 3.77 6.43
N ASN A 90 -7.71 4.86 6.29
CA ASN A 90 -6.63 5.25 7.18
C ASN A 90 -5.60 4.12 7.37
N TYR A 91 -5.31 3.39 6.29
CA TYR A 91 -4.46 2.20 6.30
C TYR A 91 -3.09 2.49 6.92
N GLY A 92 -2.37 3.48 6.38
CA GLY A 92 -1.02 3.83 6.83
C GLY A 92 -0.98 4.22 8.32
N GLU A 93 -1.96 5.00 8.78
CA GLU A 93 -2.05 5.41 10.19
C GLU A 93 -2.26 4.21 11.12
N LYS A 94 -3.17 3.30 10.77
CA LYS A 94 -3.45 2.09 11.56
C LYS A 94 -2.29 1.12 11.55
N PHE A 95 -1.63 0.93 10.40
CA PHE A 95 -0.44 0.09 10.27
C PHE A 95 0.69 0.60 11.18
N LEU A 96 0.99 1.90 11.12
CA LEU A 96 2.00 2.52 11.98
C LEU A 96 1.60 2.50 13.47
N ALA A 97 0.32 2.68 13.78
CA ALA A 97 -0.18 2.57 15.15
C ALA A 97 0.01 1.15 15.73
N ASN A 98 -0.25 0.10 14.93
CA ASN A 98 -0.02 -1.29 15.31
C ASN A 98 1.47 -1.57 15.58
N ILE A 99 2.37 -1.08 14.71
CA ILE A 99 3.82 -1.16 14.93
C ILE A 99 4.20 -0.45 16.24
N ALA A 100 3.75 0.79 16.43
CA ALA A 100 4.07 1.59 17.62
C ALA A 100 3.51 0.98 18.91
N ALA A 101 2.39 0.25 18.84
CA ALA A 101 1.80 -0.48 19.95
C ALA A 101 2.54 -1.80 20.27
N GLY A 102 3.52 -2.19 19.45
CA GLY A 102 4.26 -3.44 19.61
C GLY A 102 3.52 -4.68 19.09
N ASN A 103 2.50 -4.48 18.26
CA ASN A 103 1.68 -5.54 17.65
C ASN A 103 1.64 -5.35 16.12
N PRO A 104 2.79 -5.37 15.42
CA PRO A 104 2.77 -5.29 13.96
C PRO A 104 2.03 -6.49 13.37
N PRO A 105 1.36 -6.35 12.22
CA PRO A 105 0.87 -7.53 11.49
C PRO A 105 2.06 -8.37 11.00
N ASP A 106 1.88 -9.68 10.91
CA ASP A 106 2.92 -10.60 10.42
C ASP A 106 3.20 -10.39 8.93
N THR A 107 2.15 -10.11 8.16
CA THR A 107 2.23 -9.75 6.74
C THR A 107 1.30 -8.60 6.42
N ALA A 108 1.65 -7.80 5.43
CA ALA A 108 0.86 -6.64 5.06
C ALA A 108 1.04 -6.23 3.59
N PHE A 109 0.01 -5.62 3.01
CA PHE A 109 0.21 -4.83 1.80
C PHE A 109 1.05 -3.60 2.11
N ILE A 110 2.04 -3.29 1.27
CA ILE A 110 2.93 -2.14 1.45
C ILE A 110 2.88 -1.28 0.19
N GLY A 111 2.55 0.00 0.36
CA GLY A 111 2.52 0.97 -0.73
C GLY A 111 3.92 1.25 -1.27
N SER A 112 4.03 1.42 -2.59
CA SER A 112 5.31 1.70 -3.25
C SER A 112 5.95 3.03 -2.80
N ASP A 113 5.13 3.98 -2.37
CA ASP A 113 5.50 5.29 -1.84
C ASP A 113 6.26 5.19 -0.50
N ILE A 114 5.93 4.20 0.35
CA ILE A 114 6.52 4.05 1.68
C ILE A 114 7.50 2.88 1.79
N TYR A 115 7.49 1.96 0.82
CA TYR A 115 8.28 0.73 0.81
C TYR A 115 9.76 0.92 1.19
N ARG A 116 10.48 1.79 0.47
CA ARG A 116 11.91 2.07 0.72
C ARG A 116 12.16 2.70 2.08
N THR A 117 11.22 3.51 2.56
CA THR A 117 11.28 4.11 3.91
C THR A 117 11.19 3.04 4.99
N PHE A 118 10.28 2.07 4.83
CA PHE A 118 10.14 0.97 5.79
C PHE A 118 11.32 -0.01 5.79
N ILE A 119 11.99 -0.22 4.64
CA ILE A 119 13.27 -0.95 4.61
C ILE A 119 14.33 -0.20 5.41
N ARG A 120 14.52 1.09 5.14
CA ARG A 120 15.49 1.94 5.84
C ARG A 120 15.26 1.94 7.35
N ASP A 121 14.00 1.99 7.76
CA ASP A 121 13.60 2.06 9.17
C ASP A 121 13.56 0.67 9.85
N GLY A 122 13.89 -0.40 9.13
CA GLY A 122 13.96 -1.77 9.66
C GLY A 122 12.61 -2.39 9.99
N VAL A 123 11.54 -1.90 9.36
CA VAL A 123 10.16 -2.39 9.56
C VAL A 123 9.91 -3.67 8.77
N LEU A 124 10.53 -3.82 7.59
CA LEU A 124 10.36 -4.99 6.73
C LEU A 124 11.48 -6.01 6.93
N MET A 125 11.11 -7.28 6.96
CA MET A 125 12.03 -8.41 7.06
C MET A 125 12.68 -8.69 5.69
N ASP A 126 13.98 -8.96 5.69
CA ASP A 126 14.68 -9.53 4.53
C ASP A 126 14.22 -10.98 4.34
N ILE A 127 13.52 -11.26 3.24
CA ILE A 127 12.97 -12.58 2.89
C ILE A 127 13.76 -13.28 1.79
N THR A 128 14.97 -12.80 1.47
CA THR A 128 15.75 -13.27 0.31
C THR A 128 16.01 -14.77 0.34
N ASP A 129 16.39 -15.31 1.49
CA ASP A 129 16.74 -16.73 1.61
C ASP A 129 15.50 -17.62 1.53
N GLN A 130 14.37 -17.17 2.11
CA GLN A 130 13.08 -17.85 2.04
C GLN A 130 12.57 -17.90 0.60
N LEU A 131 12.61 -16.76 -0.11
CA LEU A 131 12.18 -16.68 -1.50
C LEU A 131 13.03 -17.57 -2.40
N LYS A 132 14.36 -17.56 -2.25
CA LYS A 132 15.27 -18.40 -3.06
C LYS A 132 15.14 -19.89 -2.77
N ALA A 133 14.71 -20.25 -1.57
CA ALA A 133 14.52 -21.65 -1.17
C ALA A 133 13.16 -22.21 -1.62
N ASP A 134 12.22 -21.35 -2.02
CA ASP A 134 10.90 -21.75 -2.50
C ASP A 134 10.97 -22.21 -3.96
N ASP A 135 10.43 -23.41 -4.25
CA ASP A 135 10.48 -24.01 -5.59
C ASP A 135 9.68 -23.22 -6.63
N LEU A 136 8.64 -22.48 -6.21
CA LEU A 136 7.78 -21.70 -7.09
C LEU A 136 8.29 -20.26 -7.19
N LEU A 137 8.39 -19.55 -6.06
CA LEU A 137 8.79 -18.14 -6.03
C LEU A 137 10.26 -17.94 -6.40
N GLY A 138 11.11 -18.94 -6.14
CA GLY A 138 12.53 -18.92 -6.50
C GLY A 138 12.81 -19.33 -7.95
N ALA A 139 11.79 -19.77 -8.71
CA ALA A 139 11.95 -20.17 -10.09
C ALA A 139 12.24 -18.95 -10.99
N ALA A 140 13.20 -19.10 -11.91
CA ALA A 140 13.70 -18.00 -12.74
C ALA A 140 12.64 -17.27 -13.58
N ASP A 141 11.57 -17.97 -13.96
CA ASP A 141 10.51 -17.45 -14.84
C ASP A 141 9.17 -17.26 -14.11
N TYR A 142 9.15 -17.35 -12.77
CA TYR A 142 7.91 -17.14 -12.00
C TYR A 142 7.46 -15.68 -12.04
N PHE A 143 8.39 -14.76 -11.81
CA PHE A 143 8.14 -13.33 -11.86
C PHE A 143 8.45 -12.72 -13.22
N ILE A 144 7.83 -11.59 -13.50
CA ILE A 144 8.17 -10.77 -14.66
C ILE A 144 9.46 -9.99 -14.32
N GLU A 145 10.60 -10.42 -14.87
CA GLU A 145 11.90 -9.79 -14.62
C GLU A 145 12.34 -8.88 -15.79
N PRO A 146 13.15 -7.82 -15.54
CA PRO A 146 13.76 -7.40 -14.26
C PRO A 146 12.80 -6.64 -13.34
N GLN A 147 11.56 -6.49 -13.78
CA GLN A 147 10.56 -5.59 -13.24
C GLN A 147 10.21 -5.89 -11.77
N GLU A 148 10.11 -7.18 -11.41
CA GLU A 148 9.86 -7.61 -10.03
C GLU A 148 11.05 -7.32 -9.12
N SER A 149 12.24 -7.77 -9.52
CA SER A 149 13.44 -7.57 -8.71
C SER A 149 13.76 -6.08 -8.52
N GLU A 150 13.55 -5.23 -9.52
CA GLU A 150 13.79 -3.78 -9.41
C GLU A 150 12.88 -3.09 -8.39
N ARG A 151 11.63 -3.55 -8.22
CA ARG A 151 10.67 -2.92 -7.30
C ARG A 151 10.63 -3.55 -5.92
N CYS A 152 10.92 -4.84 -5.81
CA CYS A 152 10.83 -5.62 -4.58
C CYS A 152 12.19 -5.87 -3.92
N THR A 153 13.27 -5.28 -4.46
CA THR A 153 14.59 -5.34 -3.83
C THR A 153 15.19 -3.99 -3.51
N GLN A 154 16.01 -4.00 -2.45
CA GLN A 154 16.94 -2.92 -2.12
C GLN A 154 18.27 -3.56 -1.74
N ASP A 155 19.37 -3.10 -2.33
CA ASP A 155 20.71 -3.69 -2.15
C ASP A 155 20.73 -5.21 -2.41
N ALA A 156 20.01 -5.65 -3.44
CA ALA A 156 19.84 -7.06 -3.85
C ALA A 156 19.17 -7.98 -2.83
N LYS A 157 18.46 -7.41 -1.84
CA LYS A 157 17.66 -8.14 -0.84
C LYS A 157 16.18 -7.93 -1.09
N TRP A 158 15.39 -8.99 -0.95
CA TRP A 158 13.94 -8.99 -1.08
C TRP A 158 13.28 -8.61 0.24
N TYR A 159 12.36 -7.64 0.21
CA TYR A 159 11.59 -7.21 1.40
C TYR A 159 10.07 -7.36 1.21
N GLY A 160 9.69 -8.27 0.33
CA GLY A 160 8.32 -8.56 -0.07
C GLY A 160 8.27 -9.06 -1.51
N ILE A 161 7.12 -9.57 -1.92
CA ILE A 161 6.77 -9.88 -3.31
C ILE A 161 5.63 -8.95 -3.70
N GLY A 162 5.43 -8.64 -4.97
CA GLY A 162 4.22 -7.88 -5.29
C GLY A 162 2.98 -8.70 -5.41
N SER A 163 1.92 -8.07 -4.94
CA SER A 163 0.55 -8.54 -5.06
C SER A 163 -0.09 -8.19 -6.41
N CYS A 164 0.22 -7.03 -6.98
CA CYS A 164 -0.38 -6.57 -8.23
C CYS A 164 0.48 -5.55 -8.97
N TRP A 165 0.07 -5.30 -10.22
CA TRP A 165 0.58 -4.24 -11.08
C TRP A 165 -0.54 -3.25 -11.38
N VAL A 166 -0.29 -1.98 -11.07
CA VAL A 166 -1.23 -0.90 -11.34
C VAL A 166 -0.68 -0.07 -12.49
N ALA A 167 -1.29 -0.24 -13.67
CA ALA A 167 -1.02 0.57 -14.84
C ALA A 167 -2.22 1.52 -15.05
N PRO A 168 -2.03 2.85 -14.96
CA PRO A 168 -3.10 3.79 -15.24
C PRO A 168 -3.47 3.74 -16.73
N HIS A 169 -4.78 3.72 -17.01
CA HIS A 169 -5.32 3.74 -18.37
C HIS A 169 -6.40 4.81 -18.47
N ILE A 170 -6.56 5.39 -19.66
CA ILE A 170 -7.73 6.19 -20.01
C ILE A 170 -8.83 5.25 -20.48
N TYR A 171 -9.97 5.30 -19.81
CA TYR A 171 -11.19 4.61 -20.24
C TYR A 171 -12.17 5.64 -20.80
N TYR A 172 -12.93 5.24 -21.81
CA TYR A 172 -13.99 6.07 -22.38
C TYR A 172 -15.31 5.29 -22.41
N ASN A 173 -16.43 6.04 -22.40
CA ASN A 173 -17.75 5.45 -22.60
C ASN A 173 -18.07 5.41 -24.10
N ALA A 174 -18.07 4.22 -24.69
CA ALA A 174 -18.28 4.02 -26.12
C ALA A 174 -19.63 4.54 -26.63
N ASP A 175 -20.71 4.40 -25.87
CA ASP A 175 -22.03 4.87 -26.29
C ASP A 175 -22.08 6.39 -26.38
N ILE A 176 -21.46 7.09 -25.41
CA ILE A 176 -21.36 8.55 -25.39
C ILE A 176 -20.55 9.06 -26.59
N PHE A 177 -19.43 8.42 -26.90
CA PHE A 177 -18.61 8.75 -28.07
C PHE A 177 -19.37 8.55 -29.38
N ALA A 178 -20.09 7.43 -29.50
CA ALA A 178 -20.90 7.12 -30.67
C ALA A 178 -22.07 8.10 -30.85
N GLU A 179 -22.75 8.48 -29.76
CA GLU A 179 -23.82 9.48 -29.76
C GLU A 179 -23.33 10.86 -30.21
N ALA A 180 -22.14 11.26 -29.74
CA ALA A 180 -21.52 12.54 -30.12
C ALA A 180 -20.93 12.52 -31.54
N GLY A 181 -20.77 11.34 -32.16
CA GLY A 181 -20.12 11.19 -33.46
C GLY A 181 -18.62 11.50 -33.42
N ILE A 182 -17.98 11.31 -32.25
CA ILE A 182 -16.55 11.56 -32.04
C ILE A 182 -15.81 10.21 -32.12
N GLU A 183 -14.70 10.17 -32.86
CA GLU A 183 -13.85 8.99 -32.90
C GLU A 183 -13.15 8.81 -31.54
N PRO A 184 -13.16 7.60 -30.93
CA PRO A 184 -12.48 7.37 -29.66
C PRO A 184 -10.95 7.43 -29.79
N PRO A 185 -10.21 7.55 -28.67
CA PRO A 185 -8.76 7.54 -28.70
C PRO A 185 -8.22 6.23 -29.26
N SER A 186 -7.17 6.31 -30.09
CA SER A 186 -6.51 5.15 -30.68
C SER A 186 -5.82 4.31 -29.60
N ASN A 187 -5.78 2.99 -29.81
CA ASN A 187 -4.94 2.09 -29.00
C ASN A 187 -3.49 2.06 -29.48
N ASN A 188 -3.17 2.73 -30.59
CA ASN A 188 -1.82 2.93 -31.08
C ASN A 188 -1.19 4.15 -30.40
N PRO A 189 -0.12 4.00 -29.60
CA PRO A 189 0.55 5.14 -28.96
C PRO A 189 1.08 6.20 -29.93
N ASP A 190 1.44 5.80 -31.17
CA ASP A 190 1.89 6.74 -32.21
C ASP A 190 0.77 7.64 -32.74
N GLU A 191 -0.49 7.32 -32.41
CA GLU A 191 -1.70 8.06 -32.75
C GLU A 191 -2.39 8.61 -31.49
N ALA A 192 -1.68 8.64 -30.35
CA ALA A 192 -2.20 9.21 -29.13
C ALA A 192 -2.57 10.68 -29.35
N TRP A 193 -3.68 11.10 -28.74
CA TRP A 193 -4.08 12.50 -28.75
C TRP A 193 -3.05 13.36 -28.03
N ASP A 194 -2.84 14.56 -28.55
CA ASP A 194 -2.21 15.60 -27.74
C ASP A 194 -3.20 16.14 -26.69
N TRP A 195 -2.65 16.92 -25.75
CA TRP A 195 -3.42 17.46 -24.64
C TRP A 195 -4.54 18.40 -25.11
N ASP A 196 -4.28 19.23 -26.11
CA ASP A 196 -5.25 20.19 -26.61
C ASP A 196 -6.46 19.50 -27.24
N HIS A 197 -6.22 18.46 -28.05
CA HIS A 197 -7.30 17.65 -28.63
C HIS A 197 -8.07 16.88 -27.56
N PHE A 198 -7.38 16.34 -26.54
CA PHE A 198 -8.04 15.73 -25.39
C PHE A 198 -8.98 16.71 -24.67
N VAL A 199 -8.53 17.93 -24.39
CA VAL A 199 -9.34 18.99 -23.76
C VAL A 199 -10.51 19.39 -24.65
N GLU A 200 -10.30 19.49 -25.96
CA GLU A 200 -11.35 19.79 -26.93
C GLU A 200 -12.47 18.73 -26.88
N VAL A 201 -12.11 17.45 -26.94
CA VAL A 201 -13.06 16.34 -26.84
C VAL A 201 -13.75 16.34 -25.47
N ALA A 202 -13.01 16.55 -24.38
CA ALA A 202 -13.59 16.65 -23.04
C ALA A 202 -14.64 17.78 -22.94
N LYS A 203 -14.41 18.92 -23.60
CA LYS A 203 -15.41 20.00 -23.69
C LYS A 203 -16.62 19.57 -24.52
N GLN A 204 -16.42 18.96 -25.68
CA GLN A 204 -17.54 18.46 -26.52
C GLN A 204 -18.39 17.41 -25.79
N LEU A 205 -17.78 16.61 -24.92
CA LEU A 205 -18.51 15.59 -24.15
C LEU A 205 -19.14 16.14 -22.86
N THR A 206 -18.77 17.34 -22.44
CA THR A 206 -19.38 18.04 -21.30
C THR A 206 -20.68 18.69 -21.72
N VAL A 207 -21.76 18.44 -20.97
CA VAL A 207 -23.11 18.91 -21.29
C VAL A 207 -23.82 19.37 -20.02
N ASP A 208 -24.42 20.56 -20.06
CA ASP A 208 -25.27 21.06 -18.99
C ASP A 208 -26.68 20.43 -19.02
N VAL A 209 -27.48 20.67 -17.98
CA VAL A 209 -28.88 20.18 -17.91
C VAL A 209 -29.79 20.68 -19.04
N ASN A 210 -29.37 21.70 -19.79
CA ASN A 210 -30.10 22.28 -20.92
C ASN A 210 -29.60 21.75 -22.28
N GLY A 211 -28.57 20.89 -22.30
CA GLY A 211 -28.00 20.35 -23.52
C GLY A 211 -26.92 21.24 -24.17
N ASN A 212 -26.43 22.27 -23.47
CA ASN A 212 -25.37 23.14 -23.99
C ASN A 212 -23.99 22.63 -23.58
N HIS A 213 -22.98 22.96 -24.39
CA HIS A 213 -21.58 22.62 -24.15
C HIS A 213 -20.77 23.83 -23.66
N PRO A 214 -19.60 23.62 -23.03
CA PRO A 214 -18.66 24.69 -22.73
C PRO A 214 -18.33 25.55 -23.98
N GLY A 215 -18.66 26.83 -23.92
CA GLY A 215 -18.47 27.80 -25.00
C GLY A 215 -19.76 28.19 -25.73
N ASP A 216 -20.84 27.42 -25.58
CA ASP A 216 -22.15 27.77 -26.11
C ASP A 216 -22.79 28.94 -25.35
N ALA A 217 -23.59 29.73 -26.07
CA ALA A 217 -24.38 30.78 -25.44
C ALA A 217 -25.48 30.17 -24.58
N GLY A 218 -25.35 30.30 -23.25
CA GLY A 218 -26.32 29.76 -22.29
C GLY A 218 -25.85 28.52 -21.54
N PHE A 219 -24.59 28.09 -21.73
CA PHE A 219 -23.98 27.07 -20.88
C PHE A 219 -24.07 27.45 -19.41
N ASP A 220 -24.61 26.55 -18.59
CA ASP A 220 -24.76 26.70 -17.15
C ASP A 220 -23.71 25.86 -16.40
N PRO A 221 -22.55 26.45 -16.04
CA PRO A 221 -21.47 25.72 -15.38
C PRO A 221 -21.82 25.27 -13.95
N ASP A 222 -22.86 25.85 -13.34
CA ASP A 222 -23.31 25.47 -12.00
C ASP A 222 -24.27 24.26 -12.05
N ASN A 223 -24.78 23.89 -13.23
CA ASN A 223 -25.74 22.80 -13.43
C ASN A 223 -25.30 21.88 -14.59
N VAL A 224 -24.12 21.27 -14.45
CA VAL A 224 -23.60 20.28 -15.41
C VAL A 224 -24.25 18.91 -15.17
N ASP A 225 -24.87 18.33 -16.21
CA ASP A 225 -25.44 16.97 -16.15
C ASP A 225 -24.35 15.91 -16.34
N ARG A 226 -23.41 16.19 -17.25
CA ARG A 226 -22.29 15.29 -17.57
C ARG A 226 -21.02 16.07 -17.81
N PHE A 227 -19.94 15.64 -17.16
CA PHE A 227 -18.57 16.06 -17.49
C PHE A 227 -17.96 15.11 -18.52
N GLY A 228 -17.20 15.65 -19.47
CA GLY A 228 -16.52 14.85 -20.49
C GLY A 228 -15.30 14.08 -19.97
N VAL A 229 -14.80 14.43 -18.78
CA VAL A 229 -13.66 13.78 -18.14
C VAL A 229 -13.83 13.78 -16.63
N HIS A 230 -13.34 12.73 -15.98
CA HIS A 230 -12.99 12.74 -14.57
C HIS A 230 -11.53 12.27 -14.45
N TRP A 231 -10.65 13.19 -14.03
CA TRP A 231 -9.23 12.89 -13.84
C TRP A 231 -8.90 12.82 -12.35
N PRO A 232 -8.56 11.64 -11.80
CA PRO A 232 -8.23 11.54 -10.38
C PRO A 232 -6.94 12.30 -10.06
N THR A 233 -6.88 12.99 -8.91
CA THR A 233 -5.76 13.89 -8.56
C THR A 233 -4.80 13.32 -7.51
N TRP A 234 -4.84 12.01 -7.29
CA TRP A 234 -3.83 11.33 -6.47
C TRP A 234 -2.53 11.14 -7.25
N TRP A 235 -1.48 10.66 -6.58
CA TRP A 235 -0.12 10.80 -7.08
C TRP A 235 0.18 10.05 -8.40
N ILE A 236 -0.44 8.89 -8.71
CA ILE A 236 -0.17 8.19 -9.99
C ILE A 236 -0.69 8.97 -11.20
N PRO A 237 -1.98 9.36 -11.30
CA PRO A 237 -2.44 10.10 -12.48
C PRO A 237 -1.74 11.46 -12.65
N VAL A 238 -1.39 12.12 -11.55
CA VAL A 238 -0.59 13.36 -11.60
C VAL A 238 0.82 13.06 -12.11
N HIS A 239 1.42 11.95 -11.69
CA HIS A 239 2.73 11.54 -12.20
C HIS A 239 2.67 11.19 -13.69
N SER A 240 1.61 10.54 -14.15
CA SER A 240 1.43 10.20 -15.57
C SER A 240 1.38 11.44 -16.47
N ILE A 241 0.66 12.49 -16.09
CA ILE A 241 0.59 13.71 -16.91
C ILE A 241 1.91 14.50 -16.89
N ILE A 242 2.59 14.53 -15.74
CA ILE A 242 3.94 15.10 -15.63
C ILE A 242 4.86 14.36 -16.60
N ALA A 243 4.93 13.02 -16.50
CA ALA A 243 5.79 12.20 -17.35
C ALA A 243 5.45 12.31 -18.85
N SER A 244 4.16 12.43 -19.21
CA SER A 244 3.76 12.61 -20.61
C SER A 244 4.19 13.95 -21.22
N ASN A 245 4.53 14.93 -20.37
CA ASN A 245 5.06 16.22 -20.80
C ASN A 245 6.58 16.32 -20.62
N ASP A 246 7.29 15.18 -20.59
CA ASP A 246 8.73 15.08 -20.27
C ASP A 246 9.11 15.65 -18.89
N GLY A 247 8.11 15.74 -18.01
CA GLY A 247 8.20 16.13 -16.63
C GLY A 247 8.85 15.06 -15.75
N LEU A 248 9.57 15.46 -14.71
CA LEU A 248 10.12 14.56 -13.71
C LEU A 248 9.55 14.86 -12.32
N TRP A 249 9.19 13.81 -11.58
CA TRP A 249 8.87 13.95 -10.17
C TRP A 249 10.13 14.01 -9.30
N ILE A 250 11.09 13.14 -9.62
CA ILE A 250 12.41 13.06 -9.02
C ILE A 250 13.42 13.07 -10.16
N ASP A 251 14.40 13.96 -10.07
CA ASP A 251 15.52 14.02 -11.01
C ASP A 251 16.39 12.76 -10.84
N PRO A 252 16.60 11.94 -11.89
CA PRO A 252 17.35 10.69 -11.80
C PRO A 252 18.86 10.91 -11.54
N ASP A 253 19.41 12.07 -11.88
CA ASP A 253 20.84 12.38 -11.70
C ASP A 253 21.12 12.86 -10.27
N THR A 254 20.20 13.62 -9.69
CA THR A 254 20.39 14.26 -8.37
C THR A 254 19.64 13.56 -7.23
N GLY A 255 18.58 12.82 -7.54
CA GLY A 255 17.66 12.23 -6.57
C GLY A 255 16.80 13.27 -5.83
N LEU A 256 16.77 14.52 -6.31
CA LEU A 256 15.99 15.60 -5.72
C LEU A 256 14.61 15.70 -6.40
N LEU A 257 13.65 16.31 -5.70
CA LEU A 257 12.36 16.66 -6.29
C LEU A 257 12.57 17.60 -7.48
N ALA A 258 11.89 17.32 -8.60
CA ALA A 258 12.02 18.05 -9.87
C ALA A 258 10.69 18.66 -10.35
N ILE A 259 9.68 18.69 -9.48
CA ILE A 259 8.33 19.15 -9.81
C ILE A 259 8.25 20.66 -10.12
N ASP A 260 9.32 21.42 -9.85
CA ASP A 260 9.46 22.83 -10.17
C ASP A 260 10.03 23.08 -11.58
N GLN A 261 10.39 22.03 -12.32
CA GLN A 261 10.80 22.18 -13.71
C GLN A 261 9.64 22.67 -14.58
N PRO A 262 9.91 23.44 -15.65
CA PRO A 262 8.87 24.00 -16.51
C PRO A 262 7.86 22.96 -17.02
N GLU A 263 8.36 21.80 -17.45
CA GLU A 263 7.58 20.69 -17.99
C GLU A 263 6.59 20.12 -16.96
N ALA A 264 7.06 19.89 -15.73
CA ALA A 264 6.21 19.39 -14.65
C ALA A 264 5.19 20.43 -14.20
N THR A 265 5.62 21.70 -14.05
CA THR A 265 4.74 22.79 -13.65
C THR A 265 3.65 23.04 -14.70
N GLN A 266 3.99 22.96 -15.99
CA GLN A 266 3.03 23.09 -17.09
C GLN A 266 1.99 21.96 -17.05
N ALA A 267 2.41 20.71 -16.87
CA ALA A 267 1.50 19.58 -16.76
C ALA A 267 0.56 19.70 -15.55
N ILE A 268 1.08 20.10 -14.39
CA ILE A 268 0.28 20.33 -13.19
C ILE A 268 -0.72 21.48 -13.41
N GLN A 269 -0.30 22.58 -14.05
CA GLN A 269 -1.18 23.69 -14.36
C GLN A 269 -2.25 23.29 -15.37
N ALA A 270 -1.90 22.52 -16.41
CA ALA A 270 -2.83 22.01 -17.40
C ALA A 270 -3.92 21.13 -16.75
N LEU A 271 -3.54 20.30 -15.77
CA LEU A 271 -4.50 19.52 -14.98
C LEU A 271 -5.37 20.40 -14.06
N ALA A 272 -4.83 21.49 -13.52
CA ALA A 272 -5.59 22.42 -12.69
C ALA A 272 -6.58 23.28 -13.51
N ASP A 273 -6.27 23.53 -14.78
CA ASP A 273 -7.10 24.27 -15.71
C ASP A 273 -8.21 23.41 -16.37
N LEU A 274 -8.07 22.07 -16.29
CA LEU A 274 -9.02 21.08 -16.82
C LEU A 274 -10.31 21.02 -15.98
#